data_AF-A0A2H1KZH9-F1
#
_entry.id   AF-A0A2H1KZH9-F1
#
_cell.length_a   1.000
_cell.length_b   1.000
_cell.length_c   1.000
_cell.angle_alpha   90.00
_cell.angle_beta   90.00
_cell.angle_gamma   90.00
#
_symmetry.space_group_name_H-M   'P 1'
#
loop_
_entity.id
_entity.type
_entity.pdbx_description
1 polymer ?
#
loop_
_entity_poly.entity_id
_entity_poly.type
_entity_poly.pdbx_seq_one_letter_code
_entity_poly.pdbx_strand_id
1 'polypeptide(L)'
;MTVNTYVRIDQSRALGNVALPVCDTEKMSSSRTAPAIRTPRRRTVDEGRRESLLEQISREFLSEGFTTISVDELTRRLHCSKSTIYSVAPTKEQLVVAVTKRFFRLATTRIEESISGIADPGLRISAYLKGVGAAMSEQSPTFYRDMVSFGPTAEVYTLNSAAAARRVQSLIQHGVDSGHFRDINTNFAGHLIGWAIEGIHSGRLPEDTGLEAGQAFSELGDILLKGLGRADSSQG
;
A
#
# COMPACT_ATOMS: atom_id res chain seq x y z
N MET A 1 -20.92 -5.43 -27.93
CA MET A 1 -20.10 -6.19 -28.90
C MET A 1 -18.66 -5.73 -28.71
N THR A 2 -17.86 -6.56 -28.02
CA THR A 2 -16.39 -6.72 -28.02
C THR A 2 -15.53 -5.43 -27.93
N VAL A 3 -14.60 -5.26 -26.97
CA VAL A 3 -13.48 -6.17 -26.65
C VAL A 3 -13.07 -6.01 -25.17
N ASN A 4 -13.18 -7.09 -24.40
CA ASN A 4 -12.51 -7.20 -23.09
C ASN A 4 -11.08 -7.70 -23.35
N THR A 5 -10.13 -6.78 -23.41
CA THR A 5 -8.71 -7.11 -23.58
C THR A 5 -8.17 -7.55 -22.22
N TYR A 6 -8.23 -8.85 -21.97
CA TYR A 6 -7.56 -9.48 -20.84
C TYR A 6 -6.04 -9.26 -21.01
N VAL A 7 -5.49 -8.24 -20.35
CA VAL A 7 -4.04 -8.10 -20.22
C VAL A 7 -3.59 -9.25 -19.33
N ARG A 8 -3.05 -10.27 -19.98
CA ARG A 8 -2.42 -11.42 -19.33
C ARG A 8 -1.16 -10.89 -18.63
N ILE A 9 -1.28 -10.56 -17.34
CA ILE A 9 -0.15 -10.13 -16.51
C ILE A 9 0.78 -11.34 -16.41
N ASP A 10 1.93 -11.23 -17.06
CA ASP A 10 3.07 -12.13 -16.90
C ASP A 10 3.62 -11.96 -15.47
N GLN A 11 3.16 -12.83 -14.56
CA GLN A 11 3.58 -12.89 -13.16
C GLN A 11 5.08 -13.26 -13.00
N SER A 12 5.78 -13.63 -14.07
CA SER A 12 7.18 -14.08 -14.02
C SER A 12 8.22 -12.95 -14.14
N ARG A 13 7.81 -11.69 -14.33
CA ARG A 13 8.72 -10.53 -14.46
C ARG A 13 8.75 -9.54 -13.30
N ALA A 14 8.03 -9.79 -12.20
CA ALA A 14 8.13 -8.99 -10.98
C ALA A 14 9.31 -9.38 -10.07
N LEU A 15 10.44 -9.78 -10.66
CA LEU A 15 11.70 -10.05 -9.96
C LEU A 15 12.51 -8.75 -9.94
N GLY A 16 12.44 -8.00 -8.84
CA GLY A 16 13.27 -6.80 -8.66
C GLY A 16 12.90 -5.95 -7.44
N ASN A 17 13.49 -6.30 -6.30
CA ASN A 17 13.76 -5.43 -5.15
C ASN A 17 12.59 -4.68 -4.48
N VAL A 18 11.97 -5.36 -3.50
CA VAL A 18 11.60 -4.68 -2.25
C VAL A 18 12.78 -4.88 -1.30
N ALA A 19 13.61 -3.84 -1.15
CA ALA A 19 14.81 -3.86 -0.33
C ALA A 19 14.45 -3.88 1.17
N LEU A 20 14.88 -4.94 1.85
CA LEU A 20 15.23 -4.93 3.27
C LEU A 20 16.69 -4.41 3.42
N PRO A 21 17.09 -3.87 4.58
CA PRO A 21 18.34 -3.12 4.69
C PRO A 21 19.56 -4.06 4.75
N VAL A 22 20.59 -3.74 3.97
CA VAL A 22 21.93 -4.36 4.09
C VAL A 22 22.95 -3.24 4.33
N CYS A 23 23.84 -3.50 5.29
CA CYS A 23 24.91 -2.62 5.75
C CYS A 23 26.14 -2.79 4.85
N ASP A 24 26.65 -1.70 4.26
CA ASP A 24 27.85 -1.70 3.41
C ASP A 24 29.09 -1.24 4.19
N THR A 25 30.23 -1.90 3.96
CA THR A 25 31.56 -1.30 4.17
C THR A 25 32.54 -1.56 3.03
N GLU A 26 32.99 -0.43 2.44
CA GLU A 26 34.31 -0.10 1.87
C GLU A 26 34.75 -0.78 0.54
N LYS A 27 35.43 -0.15 -0.45
CA LYS A 27 36.28 1.08 -0.51
C LYS A 27 36.64 1.49 -1.97
N MET A 28 36.90 2.81 -2.14
CA MET A 28 37.93 3.50 -2.97
C MET A 28 37.86 3.61 -4.53
N SER A 29 37.72 4.84 -5.06
CA SER A 29 38.80 5.61 -5.78
C SER A 29 38.27 6.67 -6.81
N SER A 30 38.69 7.94 -6.62
CA SER A 30 39.09 9.03 -7.56
C SER A 30 38.26 9.29 -8.87
N SER A 31 37.83 10.50 -9.30
CA SER A 31 38.35 11.88 -9.18
C SER A 31 37.33 12.97 -9.62
N ARG A 32 37.36 14.11 -8.89
CA ARG A 32 37.07 15.54 -9.19
C ARG A 32 35.94 16.00 -10.14
N THR A 33 34.88 16.56 -9.53
CA THR A 33 34.43 17.96 -9.70
C THR A 33 33.79 18.37 -8.37
N ALA A 34 34.17 19.51 -7.79
CA ALA A 34 33.79 19.88 -6.42
C ALA A 34 32.30 20.26 -6.31
N PRO A 35 31.47 19.57 -5.49
CA PRO A 35 30.19 20.09 -5.06
C PRO A 35 30.38 20.92 -3.78
N ALA A 36 29.72 22.07 -3.70
CA ALA A 36 29.68 22.87 -2.48
C ALA A 36 29.26 22.00 -1.28
N ILE A 37 30.12 21.92 -0.26
CA ILE A 37 29.88 21.12 0.95
C ILE A 37 28.66 21.69 1.68
N ARG A 38 27.49 21.09 1.45
CA ARG A 38 26.30 21.33 2.27
C ARG A 38 26.51 20.60 3.61
N THR A 39 26.66 21.35 4.70
CA THR A 39 26.86 20.79 6.05
C THR A 39 25.68 19.89 6.45
N PRO A 40 25.92 18.77 7.18
CA PRO A 40 24.89 17.76 7.49
C PRO A 40 23.62 18.35 8.12
N ARG A 41 23.79 19.29 9.06
CA ARG A 41 22.69 19.97 9.77
C ARG A 41 21.73 20.72 8.84
N ARG A 42 22.24 21.34 7.77
CA ARG A 42 21.40 22.09 6.81
C ARG A 42 20.59 21.15 5.92
N ARG A 43 21.15 19.99 5.56
CA ARG A 43 20.47 18.95 4.77
C ARG A 43 19.32 18.30 5.56
N THR A 44 19.53 17.98 6.84
CA THR A 44 18.49 17.39 7.70
C THR A 44 17.31 18.35 7.92
N VAL A 45 17.57 19.65 8.09
CA VAL A 45 16.51 20.68 8.22
C VAL A 45 15.71 20.84 6.93
N ASP A 46 16.35 20.73 5.77
CA ASP A 46 15.69 20.80 4.47
C ASP A 46 14.80 19.57 4.23
N GLU A 47 15.29 18.37 4.56
CA GLU A 47 14.51 17.13 4.45
C GLU A 47 13.29 17.12 5.39
N GLY A 48 13.46 17.54 6.65
CA GLY A 48 12.34 17.63 7.60
C GLY A 48 11.25 18.61 7.16
N ARG A 49 11.63 19.73 6.52
CA ARG A 49 10.66 20.68 5.94
C ARG A 49 9.93 20.09 4.75
N ARG A 50 10.63 19.36 3.88
CA ARG A 50 10.03 18.68 2.72
C ARG A 50 9.02 17.61 3.16
N GLU A 51 9.37 16.79 4.15
CA GLU A 51 8.45 15.78 4.69
C GLU A 51 7.23 16.42 5.36
N SER A 52 7.44 17.49 6.15
CA SER A 52 6.33 18.23 6.76
C SER A 52 5.39 18.86 5.72
N LEU A 53 5.93 19.32 4.60
CA LEU A 53 5.12 19.83 3.49
C LEU A 53 4.39 18.70 2.76
N LEU A 54 5.05 17.57 2.50
CA LEU A 54 4.42 16.40 1.91
C LEU A 54 3.27 15.87 2.78
N GLU A 55 3.44 15.88 4.10
CA GLU A 55 2.40 15.51 5.05
C GLU A 55 1.19 16.45 4.95
N GLN A 56 1.41 17.76 4.90
CA GLN A 56 0.35 18.75 4.70
C GLN A 56 -0.39 18.53 3.38
N ILE A 57 0.33 18.36 2.27
CA ILE A 57 -0.26 18.07 0.96
C ILE A 57 -1.03 16.74 0.98
N SER A 58 -0.51 15.74 1.70
CA SER A 58 -1.18 14.44 1.84
C SER A 58 -2.56 14.59 2.50
N ARG A 59 -2.68 15.44 3.53
CA ARG A 59 -3.97 15.69 4.18
C ARG A 59 -5.00 16.25 3.21
N GLU A 60 -4.62 17.28 2.45
CA GLU A 60 -5.50 17.92 1.46
C GLU A 60 -5.97 16.91 0.39
N PHE A 61 -5.05 16.11 -0.14
CA PHE A 61 -5.40 15.12 -1.17
C PHE A 61 -6.24 13.97 -0.63
N LEU A 62 -5.95 13.46 0.58
CA LEU A 62 -6.72 12.37 1.18
C LEU A 62 -8.16 12.81 1.50
N SER A 63 -8.38 14.08 1.86
CA SER A 63 -9.71 14.60 2.23
C SER A 63 -10.61 14.94 1.04
N GLU A 64 -10.06 15.38 -0.09
CA GLU A 64 -10.87 15.93 -1.20
C GLU A 64 -10.57 15.29 -2.56
N GLY A 65 -9.56 14.43 -2.65
CA GLY A 65 -8.99 13.96 -3.90
C GLY A 65 -7.97 14.93 -4.49
N PHE A 66 -7.15 14.42 -5.41
CA PHE A 66 -6.09 15.21 -6.03
C PHE A 66 -6.47 15.75 -7.40
N THR A 67 -7.53 15.25 -8.04
CA THR A 67 -8.03 15.82 -9.30
C THR A 67 -8.75 17.15 -9.07
N THR A 68 -9.39 17.31 -7.91
CA THR A 68 -10.15 18.49 -7.49
C THR A 68 -9.27 19.67 -7.06
N ILE A 69 -8.06 19.40 -6.57
CA ILE A 69 -7.15 20.41 -6.01
C ILE A 69 -6.07 20.80 -7.02
N SER A 70 -5.98 22.07 -7.41
CA SER A 70 -4.89 22.58 -8.25
C SER A 70 -3.62 22.90 -7.44
N VAL A 71 -2.47 23.06 -8.11
CA VAL A 71 -1.25 23.52 -7.41
C VAL A 71 -1.42 24.95 -6.89
N ASP A 72 -2.14 25.80 -7.63
CA ASP A 72 -2.52 27.14 -7.16
C ASP A 72 -3.35 27.07 -5.88
N GLU A 73 -4.32 26.15 -5.82
CA GLU A 73 -5.11 25.90 -4.61
C GLU A 73 -4.24 25.51 -3.42
N LEU A 74 -3.34 24.54 -3.61
CA LEU A 74 -2.39 24.13 -2.56
C LEU A 74 -1.55 25.31 -2.07
N THR A 75 -1.06 26.17 -2.95
CA THR A 75 -0.27 27.34 -2.53
C THR A 75 -1.06 28.31 -1.67
N ARG A 76 -2.35 28.50 -1.97
CA ARG A 76 -3.24 29.35 -1.17
C ARG A 76 -3.53 28.73 0.20
N ARG A 77 -3.88 27.44 0.25
CA ARG A 77 -4.24 26.73 1.47
C ARG A 77 -3.06 26.53 2.42
N LEU A 78 -1.89 26.18 1.86
CA LEU A 78 -0.67 25.91 2.64
C LEU A 78 0.21 27.15 2.84
N HIS A 79 -0.25 28.32 2.41
CA HIS A 79 0.46 29.60 2.52
C HIS A 79 1.92 29.54 2.07
N CYS A 80 2.18 28.88 0.93
CA CYS A 80 3.53 28.69 0.40
C CYS A 80 3.62 28.95 -1.10
N SER A 81 4.83 29.12 -1.62
CA SER A 81 5.04 29.39 -3.05
C SER A 81 4.92 28.11 -3.90
N LYS A 82 4.64 28.25 -5.21
CA LYS A 82 4.73 27.12 -6.16
C LYS A 82 6.11 26.47 -6.12
N SER A 83 7.17 27.25 -5.98
CA SER A 83 8.54 26.73 -5.85
C SER A 83 8.71 25.89 -4.59
N THR A 84 7.98 26.20 -3.51
CA THR A 84 8.00 25.43 -2.26
C THR A 84 7.28 24.09 -2.47
N ILE A 85 6.09 24.09 -3.11
CA ILE A 85 5.39 22.85 -3.49
C ILE A 85 6.27 21.98 -4.39
N TYR A 86 6.82 22.57 -5.46
CA TYR A 86 7.65 21.85 -6.42
C TYR A 86 9.03 21.46 -5.89
N SER A 87 9.43 21.98 -4.72
CA SER A 87 10.58 21.43 -4.02
C SER A 87 10.31 19.96 -3.67
N VAL A 88 9.10 19.61 -3.20
CA VAL A 88 8.74 18.23 -2.81
C VAL A 88 8.79 17.29 -4.00
N ALA A 89 8.15 17.67 -5.10
CA ALA A 89 8.14 16.91 -6.36
C ALA A 89 8.02 17.88 -7.54
N PRO A 90 8.73 17.66 -8.67
CA PRO A 90 8.85 18.63 -9.75
C PRO A 90 7.55 18.84 -10.57
N THR A 91 6.55 17.98 -10.42
CA THR A 91 5.25 18.10 -11.12
C THR A 91 4.10 17.70 -10.18
N LYS A 92 2.87 18.13 -10.52
CA LYS A 92 1.66 17.69 -9.80
C LYS A 92 1.50 16.17 -9.84
N GLU A 93 1.79 15.55 -10.99
CA GLU A 93 1.78 14.09 -11.13
C GLU A 93 2.74 13.42 -10.13
N GLN A 94 3.99 13.89 -10.06
CA GLN A 94 4.95 13.30 -9.13
C GLN A 94 4.59 13.59 -7.67
N LEU A 95 3.90 14.69 -7.41
CA LEU A 95 3.37 15.01 -6.09
C LEU A 95 2.28 14.01 -5.67
N VAL A 96 1.33 13.69 -6.57
CA VAL A 96 0.28 12.71 -6.25
C VAL A 96 0.87 11.32 -6.05
N VAL A 97 1.84 10.90 -6.88
CA VAL A 97 2.56 9.64 -6.71
C VAL A 97 3.30 9.60 -5.36
N ALA A 98 3.94 10.69 -4.96
CA ALA A 98 4.63 10.78 -3.66
C ALA A 98 3.65 10.65 -2.48
N VAL A 99 2.49 11.31 -2.56
CA VAL A 99 1.42 11.22 -1.55
C VAL A 99 0.87 9.79 -1.48
N THR A 100 0.55 9.17 -2.63
CA THR A 100 0.05 7.78 -2.66
C THR A 100 1.06 6.80 -2.08
N LYS A 101 2.35 6.92 -2.42
CA LYS A 101 3.41 6.09 -1.81
C LYS A 101 3.53 6.32 -0.31
N ARG A 102 3.41 7.57 0.15
CA ARG A 102 3.43 7.91 1.59
C ARG A 102 2.24 7.30 2.32
N PHE A 103 1.04 7.40 1.74
CA PHE A 103 -0.18 6.82 2.28
C PHE A 103 -0.03 5.31 2.51
N PHE A 104 0.36 4.54 1.47
CA PHE A 104 0.54 3.10 1.61
C PHE A 104 1.65 2.75 2.60
N ARG A 105 2.79 3.44 2.57
CA ARG A 105 3.88 3.22 3.53
C ARG A 105 3.40 3.35 4.98
N LEU A 106 2.69 4.43 5.30
CA LEU A 106 2.17 4.65 6.65
C LEU A 106 1.05 3.68 7.03
N ALA A 107 0.17 3.33 6.09
CA ALA A 107 -0.84 2.31 6.32
C ALA A 107 -0.17 0.96 6.65
N THR A 108 0.79 0.51 5.84
CA THR A 108 1.53 -0.73 6.08
C THR A 108 2.24 -0.72 7.43
N THR A 109 2.94 0.36 7.79
CA THR A 109 3.60 0.46 9.11
C THR A 109 2.59 0.33 10.25
N ARG A 110 1.49 1.09 10.22
CA ARG A 110 0.44 1.03 11.25
C ARG A 110 -0.20 -0.37 11.37
N ILE A 111 -0.43 -1.02 10.24
CA ILE A 111 -1.01 -2.37 10.19
C ILE A 111 -0.04 -3.40 10.75
N GLU A 112 1.23 -3.39 10.34
CA GLU A 112 2.22 -4.34 10.85
C GLU A 112 2.47 -4.17 12.36
N GLU A 113 2.49 -2.93 12.85
CA GLU A 113 2.56 -2.64 14.29
C GLU A 113 1.36 -3.21 15.04
N SER A 114 0.14 -3.02 14.52
CA SER A 114 -1.08 -3.47 15.20
C SER A 114 -1.22 -4.99 15.27
N ILE A 115 -0.68 -5.74 14.29
CA ILE A 115 -0.76 -7.20 14.27
C ILE A 115 0.40 -7.88 15.03
N SER A 116 1.48 -7.15 15.35
CA SER A 116 2.71 -7.70 15.92
C SER A 116 2.51 -8.45 17.24
N GLY A 117 1.56 -8.00 18.07
CA GLY A 117 1.23 -8.59 19.36
C GLY A 117 0.16 -9.69 19.34
N ILE A 118 -0.45 -9.98 18.18
CA ILE A 118 -1.57 -10.93 18.09
C ILE A 118 -1.02 -12.35 18.03
N ALA A 119 -1.20 -13.15 19.09
CA ALA A 119 -0.67 -14.51 19.16
C ALA A 119 -1.37 -15.49 18.19
N ASP A 120 -2.70 -15.43 18.11
CA ASP A 120 -3.49 -16.31 17.25
C ASP A 120 -3.26 -15.98 15.75
N PRO A 121 -2.78 -16.94 14.94
CA PRO A 121 -2.49 -16.68 13.51
C PRO A 121 -3.72 -16.29 12.69
N GLY A 122 -4.90 -16.82 13.01
CA GLY A 122 -6.14 -16.51 12.32
C GLY A 122 -6.58 -15.07 12.57
N LEU A 123 -6.61 -14.68 13.85
CA LEU A 123 -6.90 -13.30 14.26
C LEU A 123 -5.86 -12.34 13.70
N ARG A 124 -4.60 -12.74 13.57
CA ARG A 124 -3.55 -11.92 12.97
C ARG A 124 -3.84 -11.62 11.49
N ILE A 125 -4.27 -12.62 10.70
CA ILE A 125 -4.68 -12.44 9.30
C ILE A 125 -5.93 -11.55 9.20
N SER A 126 -6.94 -11.82 10.02
CA SER A 126 -8.17 -11.02 10.05
C SER A 126 -7.88 -9.56 10.38
N ALA A 127 -7.05 -9.31 11.41
CA ALA A 127 -6.63 -7.98 11.81
C ALA A 127 -5.83 -7.26 10.72
N TYR A 128 -4.94 -7.97 10.01
CA TYR A 128 -4.21 -7.41 8.88
C TYR A 128 -5.16 -6.89 7.79
N LEU A 129 -6.10 -7.74 7.34
CA LEU A 129 -7.04 -7.39 6.27
C LEU A 129 -8.05 -6.33 6.70
N LYS A 130 -8.51 -6.36 7.95
CA LYS A 130 -9.32 -5.27 8.53
C LYS A 130 -8.55 -3.96 8.61
N GLY A 131 -7.25 -4.01 8.92
CA GLY A 131 -6.38 -2.84 8.89
C GLY A 131 -6.23 -2.25 7.48
N VAL A 132 -6.10 -3.10 6.46
CA VAL A 132 -6.12 -2.66 5.05
C VAL A 132 -7.48 -2.01 4.73
N GLY A 133 -8.58 -2.65 5.12
CA GLY A 133 -9.93 -2.14 4.92
C GLY A 133 -10.14 -0.77 5.58
N ALA A 134 -9.73 -0.61 6.84
CA ALA A 134 -9.80 0.65 7.58
C ALA A 134 -8.98 1.75 6.88
N ALA A 135 -7.75 1.46 6.45
CA ALA A 135 -6.94 2.43 5.71
C ALA A 135 -7.60 2.87 4.40
N MET A 136 -8.28 1.95 3.69
CA MET A 136 -9.05 2.29 2.49
C MET A 136 -10.33 3.06 2.80
N SER A 137 -10.91 2.94 4.01
CA SER A 137 -12.10 3.71 4.42
C SER A 137 -11.78 5.06 5.07
N GLU A 138 -10.56 5.26 5.58
CA GLU A 138 -10.12 6.52 6.22
C GLU A 138 -10.07 7.71 5.25
N GLN A 139 -9.88 7.43 3.97
CA GLN A 139 -9.71 8.43 2.92
C GLN A 139 -11.05 8.79 2.24
N SER A 140 -11.13 9.94 1.58
CA SER A 140 -12.36 10.38 0.90
C SER A 140 -12.70 9.53 -0.32
N PRO A 141 -13.99 9.21 -0.61
CA PRO A 141 -14.35 8.46 -1.81
C PRO A 141 -13.80 9.04 -3.13
N THR A 142 -13.55 10.36 -3.17
CA THR A 142 -12.89 11.03 -4.29
C THR A 142 -11.41 10.68 -4.41
N PHE A 143 -10.65 10.69 -3.32
CA PHE A 143 -9.25 10.26 -3.36
C PHE A 143 -9.11 8.82 -3.83
N TYR A 144 -9.97 7.90 -3.36
CA TYR A 144 -9.96 6.52 -3.82
C TYR A 144 -10.18 6.42 -5.32
N ARG A 145 -11.24 7.06 -5.82
CA ARG A 145 -11.56 7.09 -7.25
C ARG A 145 -10.41 7.66 -8.07
N ASP A 146 -9.82 8.76 -7.62
CA ASP A 146 -8.66 9.36 -8.28
C ASP A 146 -7.47 8.37 -8.30
N MET A 147 -7.19 7.73 -7.17
CA MET A 147 -6.08 6.77 -7.00
C MET A 147 -6.20 5.59 -7.97
N VAL A 148 -7.40 5.02 -8.13
CA VAL A 148 -7.64 3.88 -9.03
C VAL A 148 -7.75 4.28 -10.51
N SER A 149 -8.20 5.51 -10.79
CA SER A 149 -8.44 5.96 -12.18
C SER A 149 -7.21 6.61 -12.83
N PHE A 150 -6.27 7.10 -12.02
CA PHE A 150 -5.05 7.75 -12.52
C PHE A 150 -3.90 6.75 -12.61
N GLY A 151 -3.45 6.46 -13.84
CA GLY A 151 -2.46 5.40 -14.14
C GLY A 151 -1.24 5.36 -13.21
N PRO A 152 -0.51 6.47 -12.99
CA PRO A 152 0.64 6.49 -12.10
C PRO A 152 0.35 6.09 -10.64
N THR A 153 -0.82 6.44 -10.10
CA THR A 153 -1.21 6.05 -8.74
C THR A 153 -1.81 4.64 -8.70
N ALA A 154 -2.50 4.21 -9.75
CA ALA A 154 -3.02 2.86 -9.90
C ALA A 154 -1.88 1.83 -9.98
N GLU A 155 -0.76 2.16 -10.60
CA GLU A 155 0.45 1.32 -10.60
C GLU A 155 1.01 1.16 -9.17
N VAL A 156 1.10 2.27 -8.42
CA VAL A 156 1.52 2.21 -7.01
C VAL A 156 0.57 1.35 -6.19
N TYR A 157 -0.74 1.46 -6.41
CA TYR A 157 -1.72 0.64 -5.71
C TYR A 157 -1.57 -0.84 -6.08
N THR A 158 -1.44 -1.17 -7.37
CA THR A 158 -1.20 -2.55 -7.86
C THR A 158 -0.01 -3.20 -7.16
N LEU A 159 1.12 -2.50 -7.08
CA LEU A 159 2.32 -2.99 -6.42
C LEU A 159 2.11 -3.25 -4.92
N ASN A 160 1.40 -2.34 -4.23
CA ASN A 160 1.07 -2.49 -2.81
C ASN A 160 0.08 -3.64 -2.56
N SER A 161 -0.93 -3.79 -3.41
CA SER A 161 -1.89 -4.90 -3.36
C SER A 161 -1.21 -6.25 -3.53
N ALA A 162 -0.26 -6.35 -4.48
CA ALA A 162 0.55 -7.55 -4.65
C ALA A 162 1.42 -7.84 -3.42
N ALA A 163 1.96 -6.80 -2.76
CA ALA A 163 2.70 -6.95 -1.51
C ALA A 163 1.80 -7.43 -0.36
N ALA A 164 0.58 -6.90 -0.24
CA ALA A 164 -0.41 -7.33 0.73
C ALA A 164 -0.81 -8.80 0.53
N ALA A 165 -1.05 -9.22 -0.71
CA ALA A 165 -1.35 -10.62 -1.04
C ALA A 165 -0.21 -11.56 -0.60
N ARG A 166 1.05 -11.21 -0.91
CA ARG A 166 2.24 -11.97 -0.46
C ARG A 166 2.35 -12.00 1.06
N ARG A 167 2.03 -10.89 1.74
CA ARG A 167 2.07 -10.82 3.19
C ARG A 167 1.04 -11.77 3.81
N VAL A 168 -0.20 -11.78 3.33
CA VAL A 168 -1.23 -12.70 3.79
C VAL A 168 -0.84 -14.15 3.50
N GLN A 169 -0.29 -14.45 2.33
CA GLN A 169 0.23 -15.79 2.01
C GLN A 169 1.30 -16.25 3.02
N SER A 170 2.23 -15.37 3.38
CA SER A 170 3.24 -15.65 4.41
C SER A 170 2.61 -15.93 5.77
N LEU A 171 1.61 -15.14 6.20
CA LEU A 171 0.89 -15.38 7.46
C LEU A 171 0.18 -16.75 7.46
N ILE A 172 -0.41 -17.14 6.32
CA ILE A 172 -1.03 -18.46 6.15
C ILE A 172 0.01 -19.56 6.25
N GLN A 173 1.15 -19.42 5.55
CA GLN A 173 2.24 -20.40 5.60
C GLN A 173 2.73 -20.62 7.04
N HIS A 174 2.95 -19.54 7.79
CA HIS A 174 3.34 -19.64 9.20
C HIS A 174 2.30 -20.37 10.06
N GLY A 175 1.00 -20.16 9.82
CA GLY A 175 -0.05 -20.86 10.54
C GLY A 175 -0.15 -22.35 10.18
N VAL A 176 0.16 -22.73 8.93
CA VAL A 176 0.27 -24.13 8.51
C VAL A 176 1.50 -24.80 9.14
N ASP A 177 2.68 -24.17 9.03
CA ASP A 177 3.95 -24.71 9.55
C ASP A 177 3.93 -24.90 11.07
N SER A 178 3.21 -24.03 11.78
CA SER A 178 3.02 -24.12 13.23
C SER A 178 1.86 -25.04 13.65
N GLY A 179 1.17 -25.68 12.71
CA GLY A 179 0.08 -26.62 12.97
C GLY A 179 -1.25 -26.00 13.38
N HIS A 180 -1.35 -24.67 13.44
CA HIS A 180 -2.57 -23.93 13.82
C HIS A 180 -3.65 -24.00 12.74
N PHE A 181 -3.25 -24.05 11.47
CA PHE A 181 -4.18 -24.20 10.35
C PHE A 181 -4.22 -25.62 9.82
N ARG A 182 -5.28 -25.93 9.08
CA ARG A 182 -5.36 -27.15 8.27
C ARG A 182 -4.22 -27.18 7.24
N ASP A 183 -3.73 -28.38 6.94
CA ASP A 183 -2.73 -28.56 5.89
C ASP A 183 -3.36 -28.25 4.53
N ILE A 184 -2.93 -27.15 3.93
CA ILE A 184 -3.47 -26.62 2.67
C ILE A 184 -2.33 -26.23 1.75
N ASN A 185 -2.61 -26.27 0.45
CA ASN A 185 -1.72 -25.69 -0.53
C ASN A 185 -1.72 -24.15 -0.39
N THR A 186 -0.70 -23.62 0.28
CA THR A 186 -0.53 -22.19 0.57
C THR A 186 -0.27 -21.36 -0.67
N ASN A 187 0.31 -21.95 -1.72
CA ASN A 187 0.48 -21.30 -3.01
C ASN A 187 -0.89 -21.04 -3.67
N PHE A 188 -1.76 -22.06 -3.70
CA PHE A 188 -3.12 -21.90 -4.18
C PHE A 188 -3.91 -20.86 -3.36
N ALA A 189 -3.82 -20.93 -2.03
CA ALA A 189 -4.45 -19.94 -1.14
C ALA A 189 -3.96 -18.51 -1.43
N GLY A 190 -2.64 -18.34 -1.63
CA GLY A 190 -2.05 -17.05 -1.99
C GLY A 190 -2.59 -16.49 -3.30
N HIS A 191 -2.74 -17.32 -4.35
CA HIS A 191 -3.33 -16.90 -5.61
C HIS A 191 -4.81 -16.52 -5.47
N LEU A 192 -5.61 -17.30 -4.74
CA LEU A 192 -7.01 -16.99 -4.49
C LEU A 192 -7.17 -15.64 -3.79
N ILE A 193 -6.34 -15.38 -2.77
CA ILE A 193 -6.34 -14.12 -2.04
C ILE A 193 -5.87 -12.97 -2.93
N GLY A 194 -4.86 -13.20 -3.76
CA GLY A 194 -4.42 -12.24 -4.77
C GLY A 194 -5.55 -11.84 -5.72
N TRP A 195 -6.35 -12.79 -6.20
CA TRP A 195 -7.51 -12.51 -7.04
C TRP A 195 -8.63 -11.78 -6.31
N ALA A 196 -8.86 -12.10 -5.04
CA ALA A 196 -9.83 -11.38 -4.21
C ALA A 196 -9.40 -9.91 -4.02
N ILE A 197 -8.13 -9.68 -3.64
CA ILE A 197 -7.59 -8.32 -3.47
C ILE A 197 -7.63 -7.55 -4.79
N GLU A 198 -7.27 -8.18 -5.91
CA GLU A 198 -7.35 -7.55 -7.24
C GLU A 198 -8.79 -7.23 -7.63
N GLY A 199 -9.74 -8.13 -7.35
CA GLY A 199 -11.16 -7.86 -7.58
C GLY A 199 -11.70 -6.70 -6.74
N ILE A 200 -11.19 -6.49 -5.53
CA ILE A 200 -11.51 -5.32 -4.70
C ILE A 200 -10.90 -4.06 -5.30
N HIS A 201 -9.63 -4.13 -5.71
CA HIS A 201 -8.88 -3.02 -6.29
C HIS A 201 -9.49 -2.54 -7.61
N SER A 202 -9.85 -3.46 -8.50
CA SER A 202 -10.44 -3.13 -9.80
C SER A 202 -11.87 -2.57 -9.71
N GLY A 203 -12.44 -2.49 -8.50
CA GLY A 203 -13.84 -2.10 -8.27
C GLY A 203 -14.86 -3.20 -8.56
N ARG A 204 -14.46 -4.30 -9.20
CA ARG A 204 -15.40 -5.33 -9.68
C ARG A 204 -16.13 -6.02 -8.54
N LEU A 205 -15.43 -6.42 -7.48
CA LEU A 205 -16.07 -7.02 -6.31
C LEU A 205 -16.99 -6.01 -5.59
N PRO A 206 -16.53 -4.80 -5.23
CA PRO A 206 -17.39 -3.74 -4.71
C PRO A 206 -18.68 -3.51 -5.51
N GLU A 207 -18.57 -3.40 -6.84
CA GLU A 207 -19.70 -3.20 -7.75
C GLU A 207 -20.65 -4.40 -7.76
N ASP A 208 -20.12 -5.62 -7.90
CA ASP A 208 -20.91 -6.85 -7.99
C ASP A 208 -21.61 -7.20 -6.67
N THR A 209 -21.02 -6.85 -5.52
CA THR A 209 -21.54 -7.19 -4.18
C THR A 209 -22.25 -6.04 -3.48
N GLY A 210 -22.16 -4.82 -4.00
CA GLY A 210 -22.66 -3.60 -3.35
C GLY A 210 -21.88 -3.21 -2.08
N LEU A 211 -20.64 -3.69 -1.95
CA LEU A 211 -19.78 -3.37 -0.80
C LEU A 211 -18.86 -2.20 -1.14
N GLU A 212 -18.52 -1.38 -0.15
CA GLU A 212 -17.37 -0.49 -0.29
C GLU A 212 -16.06 -1.28 -0.24
N ALA A 213 -14.99 -0.77 -0.87
CA ALA A 213 -13.71 -1.46 -0.92
C ALA A 213 -13.18 -1.85 0.48
N GLY A 214 -13.30 -0.95 1.47
CA GLY A 214 -12.88 -1.23 2.85
C GLY A 214 -13.70 -2.34 3.52
N GLN A 215 -15.00 -2.43 3.22
CA GLN A 215 -15.88 -3.50 3.69
C GLN A 215 -15.50 -4.83 3.05
N ALA A 216 -15.20 -4.84 1.75
CA ALA A 216 -14.78 -6.05 1.04
C ALA A 216 -13.46 -6.63 1.59
N PHE A 217 -12.50 -5.79 1.98
CA PHE A 217 -11.28 -6.25 2.68
C PHE A 217 -11.60 -6.86 4.04
N SER A 218 -12.51 -6.26 4.80
CA SER A 218 -12.93 -6.77 6.11
C SER A 218 -13.63 -8.12 5.99
N GLU A 219 -14.54 -8.25 5.03
CA GLU A 219 -15.24 -9.50 4.71
C GLU A 219 -14.27 -10.62 4.32
N LEU A 220 -13.28 -10.31 3.46
CA LEU A 220 -12.22 -11.25 3.11
C LEU A 220 -11.46 -11.75 4.36
N GLY A 221 -11.17 -10.85 5.31
CA GLY A 221 -10.54 -11.21 6.57
C GLY A 221 -11.37 -12.16 7.42
N ASP A 222 -12.69 -11.97 7.47
CA ASP A 222 -13.60 -12.83 8.23
C ASP A 222 -13.81 -14.20 7.56
N ILE A 223 -13.86 -14.25 6.23
CA ILE A 223 -13.90 -15.50 5.46
C ILE A 223 -12.63 -16.32 5.72
N LEU A 224 -11.45 -15.69 5.67
CA LEU A 224 -10.19 -16.39 5.90
C LEU A 224 -10.06 -16.89 7.35
N LEU A 225 -10.46 -16.07 8.32
CA LEU A 225 -10.45 -16.47 9.74
C LEU A 225 -11.25 -17.76 9.97
N LYS A 226 -12.46 -17.83 9.39
CA LYS A 226 -13.35 -18.99 9.55
C LYS A 226 -12.95 -20.17 8.67
N GLY A 227 -12.41 -19.93 7.47
CA GLY A 227 -12.10 -20.97 6.48
C GLY A 227 -10.74 -21.67 6.64
N LEU A 228 -9.86 -21.14 7.49
CA LEU A 228 -8.52 -21.70 7.77
C LEU A 228 -8.47 -22.56 9.06
N GLY A 229 -9.50 -22.47 9.90
CA GLY A 229 -9.62 -23.29 11.10
C GLY A 229 -9.57 -24.79 10.79
N ARG A 230 -9.00 -25.58 11.71
CA ARG A 230 -9.15 -27.03 11.65
C ARG A 230 -10.64 -27.33 11.91
N ALA A 231 -11.24 -28.21 11.11
CA ALA A 231 -12.56 -28.70 11.46
C ALA A 231 -12.45 -29.41 12.81
N ASP A 232 -13.28 -29.00 13.78
CA ASP A 232 -13.43 -29.79 14.99
C ASP A 232 -13.84 -31.20 14.55
N SER A 233 -12.97 -32.16 14.85
CA SER A 233 -13.30 -33.57 14.73
C SER A 233 -14.21 -33.91 15.90
N SER A 234 -15.41 -33.32 15.92
CA SER A 234 -16.48 -33.71 16.82
C SER A 234 -16.98 -35.06 16.33
N GLN A 235 -16.43 -36.09 16.98
CA GLN A 235 -16.77 -37.50 16.84
C GLN A 235 -18.28 -37.72 17.01
N GLY A 236 -18.79 -38.71 16.29
CA GLY A 236 -20.13 -39.29 16.50
C GLY A 236 -20.24 -40.15 17.74
#